data_AF-A0A1L7CNK4-F1
#
_entry.id   AF-A0A1L7CNK4-F1
#
_cell.length_a   1.000
_cell.length_b   1.000
_cell.length_c   1.000
_cell.angle_alpha   90.00
_cell.angle_beta   90.00
_cell.angle_gamma   90.00
#
_symmetry.space_group_name_H-M   'P 1'
#
loop_
_entity.id
_entity.type
_entity.pdbx_description
1 polymer ?
#
loop_
_entity_poly.entity_id
_entity_poly.type
_entity_poly.pdbx_seq_one_letter_code
_entity_poly.pdbx_strand_id
1 'polypeptide(L)'
;MTTTQWRAGQLLQAARERQGLSKAEAARRSGLSESWWRRLETGVNIRNGQKIPVKATPEALTKAAHGVNLAAIEVLIAAGMREPAADTPGQRAAAHDLIDSTPEERLPEAVAFLRGLNATR
;
A
#
# COMPACT_ATOMS: atom_id res chain seq x y z
N MET A 1 -2.10 -14.34 28.54
CA MET A 1 -1.60 -13.10 27.90
C MET A 1 -2.18 -12.99 26.49
N THR A 2 -3.30 -12.29 26.36
CA THR A 2 -3.88 -11.92 25.06
C THR A 2 -2.89 -11.00 24.36
N THR A 3 -2.23 -11.50 23.32
CA THR A 3 -1.40 -10.64 22.45
C THR A 3 -2.36 -9.71 21.76
N THR A 4 -2.42 -8.44 22.18
CA THR A 4 -3.24 -7.41 21.54
C THR A 4 -2.86 -7.38 20.07
N GLN A 5 -3.77 -7.83 19.22
CA GLN A 5 -3.61 -7.81 17.78
C GLN A 5 -3.25 -6.40 17.32
N TRP A 6 -2.27 -6.27 16.43
CA TRP A 6 -1.91 -4.96 15.88
C TRP A 6 -3.05 -4.31 15.08
N ARG A 7 -3.02 -2.98 14.95
CA ARG A 7 -4.16 -2.19 14.44
C ARG A 7 -4.52 -2.50 12.99
N ALA A 8 -3.52 -2.65 12.10
CA ALA A 8 -3.77 -3.05 10.70
C ALA A 8 -4.46 -4.42 10.59
N GLY A 9 -4.04 -5.37 11.43
CA GLY A 9 -4.64 -6.69 11.48
C GLY A 9 -6.10 -6.67 11.92
N GLN A 10 -6.44 -5.82 12.90
CA GLN A 10 -7.82 -5.63 13.34
C GLN A 10 -8.71 -5.09 12.19
N LEU A 11 -8.21 -4.13 11.41
CA LEU A 11 -8.95 -3.57 10.27
C LEU A 11 -9.21 -4.62 9.19
N LEU A 12 -8.17 -5.36 8.79
CA LEU A 12 -8.27 -6.43 7.79
C LEU A 12 -9.25 -7.51 8.25
N GLN A 13 -9.17 -7.92 9.51
CA GLN A 13 -10.09 -8.89 10.10
C GLN A 13 -11.53 -8.39 10.10
N ALA A 14 -11.77 -7.16 10.56
CA ALA A 14 -13.11 -6.60 10.62
C ALA A 14 -13.74 -6.44 9.23
N ALA A 15 -12.96 -6.03 8.22
CA ALA A 15 -13.47 -5.96 6.84
C ALA A 15 -13.77 -7.34 6.25
N ARG A 16 -12.92 -8.33 6.49
CA ARG A 16 -13.15 -9.72 6.10
C ARG A 16 -14.45 -10.25 6.72
N GLU A 17 -14.63 -10.06 8.02
CA GLU A 17 -15.78 -10.58 8.77
C GLU A 17 -17.08 -9.90 8.36
N ARG A 18 -17.07 -8.58 8.12
CA ARG A 18 -18.23 -7.85 7.58
C ARG A 18 -18.70 -8.37 6.21
N GLN A 19 -17.79 -8.96 5.43
CA GLN A 19 -18.10 -9.55 4.13
C GLN A 19 -18.37 -11.06 4.19
N GLY A 20 -18.36 -11.67 5.38
CA GLY A 20 -18.56 -13.12 5.55
C GLY A 20 -17.45 -13.97 4.93
N LEU A 21 -16.25 -13.42 4.72
CA LEU A 21 -15.16 -14.11 4.06
C LEU A 21 -14.37 -14.99 5.03
N SER A 22 -13.99 -16.18 4.58
CA SER A 22 -12.98 -16.99 5.26
C SER A 22 -11.58 -16.38 5.06
N LYS A 23 -10.62 -16.77 5.91
CA LYS A 23 -9.22 -16.33 5.75
C LYS A 23 -8.63 -16.81 4.43
N ALA A 24 -8.92 -18.06 4.04
CA ALA A 24 -8.52 -18.63 2.76
C ALA A 24 -9.08 -17.83 1.58
N GLU A 25 -10.36 -17.45 1.62
CA GLU A 25 -11.00 -16.69 0.55
C GLU A 25 -10.45 -15.26 0.46
N ALA A 26 -10.23 -14.58 1.59
CA ALA A 26 -9.61 -13.26 1.61
C ALA A 26 -8.17 -13.29 1.08
N ALA A 27 -7.39 -14.32 1.46
CA ALA A 27 -6.04 -14.53 0.94
C ALA A 27 -6.05 -14.74 -0.58
N ARG A 28 -6.96 -15.59 -1.08
CA ARG A 28 -7.16 -15.85 -2.52
C ARG A 28 -7.48 -14.57 -3.29
N ARG A 29 -8.42 -13.76 -2.81
CA ARG A 29 -8.79 -12.45 -3.42
C ARG A 29 -7.63 -11.46 -3.43
N SER A 30 -6.72 -11.57 -2.46
CA SER A 30 -5.56 -10.70 -2.33
C SER A 30 -4.33 -11.17 -3.12
N GLY A 31 -4.37 -12.37 -3.72
CA GLY A 31 -3.17 -13.01 -4.29
C GLY A 31 -2.10 -13.33 -3.24
N LEU A 32 -2.50 -13.58 -1.99
CA LEU A 32 -1.63 -13.92 -0.86
C LEU A 32 -1.86 -15.37 -0.42
N SER A 33 -0.88 -15.98 0.25
CA SER A 33 -1.11 -17.28 0.89
C SER A 33 -1.99 -17.12 2.15
N GLU A 34 -2.81 -18.12 2.47
CA GLU A 34 -3.61 -18.12 3.70
C GLU A 34 -2.73 -18.00 4.96
N SER A 35 -1.57 -18.65 4.95
CA SER A 35 -0.60 -18.55 6.05
C SER A 35 -0.11 -17.11 6.26
N TRP A 36 0.10 -16.37 5.17
CA TRP A 36 0.48 -14.97 5.21
C TRP A 36 -0.68 -14.09 5.68
N TRP A 37 -1.90 -14.34 5.18
CA TRP A 37 -3.11 -13.66 5.66
C TRP A 37 -3.29 -13.79 7.17
N ARG A 38 -3.13 -15.00 7.72
CA ARG A 38 -3.22 -15.24 9.17
C ARG A 38 -2.17 -14.45 9.96
N ARG A 39 -0.95 -14.35 9.44
CA ARG A 39 0.10 -13.51 10.04
C ARG A 39 -0.26 -12.03 9.97
N LEU A 40 -0.79 -11.56 8.84
CA LEU A 40 -1.27 -10.17 8.69
C LEU A 40 -2.41 -9.84 9.63
N GLU A 41 -3.38 -10.73 9.87
CA GLU A 41 -4.41 -10.45 10.87
C GLU A 41 -3.82 -10.40 12.28
N THR A 42 -3.03 -11.41 12.66
CA THR A 42 -2.52 -11.52 14.04
C THR A 42 -1.40 -10.55 14.38
N GLY A 43 -0.66 -10.06 13.38
CA GLY A 43 0.52 -9.22 13.54
C GLY A 43 1.76 -9.97 14.02
N VAL A 44 1.68 -11.31 14.14
CA VAL A 44 2.77 -12.15 14.65
C VAL A 44 3.04 -13.33 13.72
N ASN A 45 4.31 -13.64 13.55
CA ASN A 45 4.81 -14.87 12.97
C ASN A 45 5.31 -15.77 14.09
N ILE A 46 4.90 -17.03 14.11
CA ILE A 46 5.39 -18.01 15.09
C ILE A 46 6.54 -18.78 14.43
N ARG A 47 7.74 -18.65 14.98
CA ARG A 47 8.93 -19.38 14.53
C ARG A 47 9.60 -20.03 15.74
N ASN A 48 9.76 -21.36 15.71
CA ASN A 48 10.34 -22.14 16.81
C ASN A 48 9.68 -21.85 18.18
N GLY A 49 8.34 -21.73 18.20
CA GLY A 49 7.59 -21.39 19.41
C GLY A 49 7.66 -19.91 19.83
N GLN A 50 8.53 -19.10 19.22
CA GLN A 50 8.64 -17.67 19.52
C GLN A 50 7.69 -16.85 18.65
N LYS A 51 7.04 -15.85 19.26
CA LYS A 51 6.21 -14.86 18.58
C LYS A 51 7.10 -13.71 18.11
N ILE A 52 7.26 -13.57 16.80
CA ILE A 52 8.03 -12.51 16.15
C ILE A 52 7.04 -11.54 15.50
N PRO A 53 7.13 -10.22 15.74
CA PRO A 53 6.29 -9.25 15.03
C PRO A 53 6.41 -9.37 13.51
N VAL A 54 5.28 -9.30 12.81
CA VAL A 54 5.27 -9.31 11.34
C VAL A 54 5.86 -8.01 10.81
N LYS A 55 6.81 -8.12 9.88
CA LYS A 55 7.29 -7.02 9.05
C LYS A 55 6.60 -7.10 7.69
N ALA A 56 5.38 -6.57 7.59
CA ALA A 56 4.67 -6.51 6.32
C ALA A 56 5.26 -5.40 5.44
N THR A 57 5.28 -5.60 4.12
CA THR A 57 5.63 -4.54 3.16
C THR A 57 4.38 -3.72 2.80
N PRO A 58 4.53 -2.47 2.34
CA PRO A 58 3.41 -1.68 1.83
C PRO A 58 2.63 -2.39 0.71
N GLU A 59 3.35 -3.07 -0.20
CA GLU A 59 2.75 -3.86 -1.27
C GLU A 59 1.85 -4.98 -0.72
N ALA A 60 2.33 -5.74 0.27
CA ALA A 60 1.56 -6.83 0.86
C ALA A 60 0.29 -6.33 1.56
N LEU A 61 0.37 -5.18 2.26
CA LEU A 61 -0.79 -4.56 2.90
C LEU A 61 -1.79 -4.00 1.89
N THR A 62 -1.31 -3.43 0.79
CA THR A 62 -2.15 -2.95 -0.31
C THR A 62 -2.91 -4.10 -0.96
N LYS A 63 -2.22 -5.21 -1.27
CA LYS A 63 -2.85 -6.44 -1.78
C LYS A 63 -3.90 -6.97 -0.81
N ALA A 64 -3.59 -7.01 0.49
CA ALA A 64 -4.52 -7.47 1.50
C ALA A 64 -5.76 -6.58 1.61
N ALA A 65 -5.58 -5.26 1.58
CA ALA A 65 -6.68 -4.30 1.60
C ALA A 65 -7.62 -4.48 0.38
N HIS A 66 -7.05 -4.63 -0.81
CA HIS A 66 -7.82 -4.87 -2.04
C HIS A 66 -8.66 -6.15 -1.96
N GLY A 67 -8.10 -7.24 -1.43
CA GLY A 67 -8.83 -8.51 -1.33
C GLY A 67 -10.04 -8.49 -0.39
N VAL A 68 -10.14 -7.49 0.48
CA VAL A 68 -11.29 -7.23 1.36
C VAL A 68 -11.93 -5.87 1.10
N ASN A 69 -11.76 -5.29 -0.08
CA ASN A 69 -12.39 -4.03 -0.48
C ASN A 69 -12.26 -2.89 0.56
N LEU A 70 -11.07 -2.78 1.18
CA LEU A 70 -10.69 -1.68 2.06
C LEU A 70 -9.82 -0.69 1.31
N ALA A 71 -9.91 0.59 1.69
CA ALA A 71 -8.97 1.60 1.22
C ALA A 71 -7.57 1.26 1.75
N ALA A 72 -6.61 1.03 0.85
CA ALA A 72 -5.25 0.63 1.21
C ALA A 72 -4.58 1.61 2.19
N ILE A 73 -4.88 2.90 2.03
CA ILE A 73 -4.38 3.97 2.90
C ILE A 73 -4.73 3.76 4.38
N GLU A 74 -5.95 3.30 4.69
CA GLU A 74 -6.37 3.06 6.07
C GLU A 74 -5.55 1.95 6.73
N VAL A 75 -5.24 0.90 5.96
CA VAL A 75 -4.44 -0.24 6.43
C VAL A 75 -2.98 0.17 6.63
N LEU A 76 -2.42 1.00 5.74
CA LEU A 76 -1.05 1.51 5.86
C LEU A 76 -0.89 2.41 7.09
N ILE A 77 -1.79 3.38 7.29
CA ILE A 77 -1.79 4.25 8.48
C ILE A 77 -1.90 3.40 9.75
N ALA A 78 -2.79 2.41 9.77
CA ALA A 78 -2.95 1.49 10.89
C ALA A 78 -1.74 0.58 11.13
N ALA A 79 -0.89 0.37 10.11
CA ALA A 79 0.37 -0.35 10.24
C ALA A 79 1.51 0.57 10.72
N GLY A 80 1.24 1.85 10.99
CA GLY A 80 2.27 2.84 11.27
C GLY A 80 3.11 3.22 10.05
N MET A 81 2.68 2.79 8.86
CA MET A 81 3.28 3.21 7.61
C MET A 81 2.66 4.55 7.24
N ARG A 82 3.43 5.62 7.45
CA ARG A 82 3.15 6.90 6.79
C ARG A 82 3.16 6.62 5.29
N GLU A 83 2.24 7.22 4.53
CA GLU A 83 2.20 7.06 3.08
C GLU A 83 3.62 7.08 2.50
N PRO A 84 4.05 6.08 1.70
CA PRO A 84 4.81 6.47 0.53
C PRO A 84 3.82 7.35 -0.23
N ALA A 85 3.98 8.66 -0.10
CA ALA A 85 3.10 9.61 -0.73
C ALA A 85 2.73 9.11 -2.13
N ALA A 86 1.43 8.99 -2.36
CA ALA A 86 0.91 8.65 -3.67
C ALA A 86 1.44 9.75 -4.61
N ASP A 87 2.29 9.35 -5.57
CA ASP A 87 3.35 10.17 -6.17
C ASP A 87 4.38 10.62 -5.13
N THR A 88 5.68 10.40 -5.41
CA THR A 88 6.73 11.17 -4.73
C THR A 88 6.31 12.64 -4.85
N PRO A 89 5.96 13.36 -3.77
CA PRO A 89 5.54 14.75 -3.86
C PRO A 89 6.66 15.58 -4.46
N GLY A 90 7.90 15.08 -4.36
CA GLY A 90 9.06 15.64 -5.03
C GLY A 90 9.03 15.53 -6.56
N GLN A 91 8.49 14.51 -7.22
CA GLN A 91 8.64 14.40 -8.68
C GLN A 91 7.64 15.25 -9.46
N ARG A 92 6.37 15.27 -9.03
CA ARG A 92 5.37 16.15 -9.64
C ARG A 92 5.63 17.61 -9.27
N ALA A 93 5.95 17.90 -8.01
CA ALA A 93 6.33 19.26 -7.61
C ALA A 93 7.64 19.70 -8.28
N ALA A 94 8.68 18.85 -8.36
CA ALA A 94 9.88 19.21 -9.10
C ALA A 94 9.63 19.37 -10.61
N ALA A 95 8.70 18.62 -11.20
CA ALA A 95 8.31 18.85 -12.59
C ALA A 95 7.64 20.22 -12.75
N HIS A 96 6.77 20.62 -11.81
CA HIS A 96 6.20 21.98 -11.79
C HIS A 96 7.29 23.04 -11.59
N ASP A 97 8.16 22.89 -10.60
CA ASP A 97 9.26 23.83 -10.33
C ASP A 97 10.20 23.96 -11.54
N LEU A 98 10.50 22.86 -12.23
CA LEU A 98 11.32 22.88 -13.45
C LEU A 98 10.62 23.62 -14.59
N ILE A 99 9.30 23.44 -14.75
CA ILE A 99 8.52 24.17 -15.75
C ILE A 99 8.49 25.67 -15.40
N ASP A 100 8.21 26.01 -14.14
CA ASP A 100 8.10 27.38 -13.65
C ASP A 100 9.46 28.13 -13.68
N SER A 101 10.57 27.40 -13.58
CA SER A 101 11.94 27.95 -13.69
C SER A 101 12.53 27.86 -15.11
N THR A 102 11.80 27.29 -16.07
CA THR A 102 12.24 27.26 -17.47
C THR A 102 12.09 28.64 -18.10
N PRO A 103 13.16 29.22 -18.69
CA PRO A 103 13.05 30.49 -19.41
C PRO A 103 12.00 30.41 -20.53
N GLU A 104 11.25 31.49 -20.74
CA GLU A 104 10.12 31.54 -21.67
C GLU A 104 10.53 31.10 -23.09
N GLU A 105 11.75 31.45 -23.52
CA GLU A 105 12.30 31.06 -24.83
C GLU A 105 12.54 29.55 -24.99
N ARG A 106 12.66 28.80 -23.89
CA ARG A 106 12.88 27.34 -23.88
C ARG A 106 11.62 26.55 -23.54
N LEU A 107 10.57 27.21 -23.07
CA LEU A 107 9.31 26.58 -22.70
C LEU A 107 8.66 25.77 -23.85
N PRO A 108 8.70 26.21 -25.12
CA PRO A 108 8.17 25.42 -26.24
C PRO A 108 8.85 24.06 -26.42
N GLU A 109 10.17 23.98 -26.16
CA GLU A 109 10.97 22.75 -26.28
C GLU A 109 10.61 21.76 -25.16
N ALA A 110 10.48 22.26 -23.93
CA ALA A 110 10.05 21.47 -22.78
C ALA A 110 8.64 20.87 -22.99
N VAL A 111 7.70 21.68 -23.51
CA VAL A 111 6.35 21.22 -23.83
C VAL A 111 6.35 20.17 -24.94
N ALA A 112 7.16 20.35 -26.00
CA ALA A 112 7.28 19.38 -27.08
C ALA A 112 7.82 18.02 -26.59
N PHE A 113 8.83 18.04 -25.72
CA PHE A 113 9.37 16.83 -25.10
C PHE A 113 8.33 16.08 -24.27
N LEU A 114 7.60 16.77 -23.39
CA LEU A 114 6.54 16.18 -22.58
C LEU A 114 5.40 15.60 -23.43
N ARG A 115 5.03 16.26 -24.53
CA ARG A 115 4.05 15.73 -25.49
C ARG A 115 4.53 14.44 -26.13
N GLY A 116 5.81 14.36 -26.53
CA GLY A 116 6.41 13.15 -27.10
C GLY A 116 6.37 11.95 -26.14
N LEU A 117 6.70 12.18 -24.86
CA LEU A 117 6.61 11.15 -23.83
C LEU A 117 5.17 10.61 -23.66
N ASN A 118 4.17 11.48 -23.75
CA ASN A 118 2.76 11.10 -23.58
C ASN A 118 2.12 10.46 -24.83
N ALA A 119 2.72 10.63 -26.01
CA ALA A 119 2.24 10.07 -27.27
C ALA A 119 2.73 8.62 -27.53
N THR A 120 3.68 8.12 -26.74
CA THR A 120 4.29 6.79 -26.94
C THR A 120 3.53 5.68 -26.19
N ARG A 121 2.20 5.81 -26.07
CA ARG A 121 1.36 4.91 -25.27
C ARG A 121 0.33 4.18 -26.13
#